data_AF-A9GWC7-F1
#
_entry.id   AF-A9GWC7-F1
#
_cell.length_a   1.000
_cell.length_b   1.000
_cell.length_c   1.000
_cell.angle_alpha   90.00
_cell.angle_beta   90.00
_cell.angle_gamma   90.00
#
_symmetry.space_group_name_H-M   'P 1'
#
loop_
_entity.id
_entity.type
_entity.pdbx_description
1 polymer ?
#
loop_
_entity_poly.entity_id
_entity_poly.type
_entity_poly.pdbx_seq_one_letter_code
_entity_poly.pdbx_strand_id
1 'polypeptide(L)'
;MRQSRIAVAVYLATALVSAAGCGSEATAPVVQDVDLGQPPAPGPEQAGDGEGVAFAIDRLFLGDTDRDGKKVAGSWKQYGFNLDGKVSSTVSQDLCKPVDDTAPSEVYPDGADGIDNAFGSKLVGLISNLLTEPSTRVSDAIGKGDFTVIFKVDGLGERSSYNPLTAKLYGGATLGAAPTWDGADRWPVVPELLDDAQDVESAKVVFPASYVVDDTWVSGPDSQVTFRLNLTVSDTIIGLTIRNVRIAMDLAPDHRSVVKGTIAGVLETAVLVEELRGVIGAVQPNFCEGPALETILDQVRRASDIMKDGSQDPSKECDAISIGIGFTAKAVQLGEIAPPAETTGVPCQPAPADEG
;
A
#
# COMPACT_ATOMS: atom_id res chain seq x y z
N MET A 1 -26.46 39.68 14.09
CA MET A 1 -25.81 39.16 15.31
C MET A 1 -26.87 38.59 16.24
N ARG A 2 -26.96 37.26 16.32
CA ARG A 2 -27.66 36.56 17.40
C ARG A 2 -26.97 35.21 17.56
N GLN A 3 -26.16 35.11 18.61
CA GLN A 3 -25.55 33.88 19.06
C GLN A 3 -26.64 32.95 19.59
N SER A 4 -26.55 31.66 19.32
CA SER A 4 -27.16 30.64 20.16
C SER A 4 -26.18 29.50 20.37
N ARG A 5 -25.98 29.21 21.65
CA ARG A 5 -25.06 28.22 22.21
C ARG A 5 -25.78 26.87 22.35
N ILE A 6 -25.04 25.81 22.02
CA ILE A 6 -24.80 24.56 22.79
C ILE A 6 -26.03 23.77 23.30
N ALA A 7 -26.07 22.47 22.94
CA ALA A 7 -26.36 21.39 23.89
C ALA A 7 -25.75 20.06 23.40
N VAL A 8 -24.77 19.57 24.16
CA VAL A 8 -24.20 18.22 24.09
C VAL A 8 -25.11 17.29 24.90
N ALA A 9 -25.53 16.16 24.32
CA ALA A 9 -26.29 15.13 25.04
C ALA A 9 -25.37 13.95 25.37
N VAL A 10 -25.06 13.81 26.65
CA VAL A 10 -24.44 12.63 27.27
C VAL A 10 -25.57 11.67 27.64
N TYR A 11 -25.56 10.45 27.10
CA TYR A 11 -26.47 9.39 27.54
C TYR A 11 -25.80 8.53 28.61
N LEU A 12 -26.22 8.72 29.86
CA LEU A 12 -26.13 7.72 30.92
C LEU A 12 -27.43 6.91 30.90
N ALA A 13 -27.34 5.59 30.68
CA ALA A 13 -28.46 4.69 30.90
C ALA A 13 -28.18 3.81 32.13
N THR A 14 -29.00 4.02 33.15
CA THR A 14 -29.05 3.32 34.42
C THR A 14 -29.56 1.88 34.26
N ALA A 15 -28.95 0.97 35.01
CA ALA A 15 -29.32 -0.43 35.14
C ALA A 15 -30.72 -0.61 35.77
N LEU A 16 -31.50 -1.54 35.23
CA LEU A 16 -32.73 -2.08 35.82
C LEU A 16 -32.51 -3.55 36.15
N VAL A 17 -32.59 -3.88 37.43
CA VAL A 17 -32.61 -5.25 37.95
C VAL A 17 -34.05 -5.74 37.96
N SER A 18 -34.33 -6.90 37.37
CA SER A 18 -35.53 -7.70 37.66
C SER A 18 -35.15 -9.18 37.61
N ALA A 19 -35.54 -9.93 38.63
CA ALA A 19 -35.17 -11.33 38.83
C ALA A 19 -36.27 -12.31 38.38
N ALA A 20 -35.81 -13.45 37.87
CA ALA A 20 -36.39 -14.80 37.81
C ALA A 20 -37.51 -15.14 36.79
N GLY A 21 -37.18 -16.05 35.86
CA GLY A 21 -38.16 -16.84 35.09
C GLY A 21 -37.57 -17.61 33.90
N CYS A 22 -37.28 -18.91 34.10
CA CYS A 22 -37.14 -20.04 33.17
C CYS A 22 -36.63 -19.86 31.72
N GLY A 23 -35.42 -20.39 31.47
CA GLY A 23 -35.13 -21.33 30.37
C GLY A 23 -35.39 -20.88 28.93
N SER A 24 -34.39 -20.22 28.33
CA SER A 24 -34.14 -20.22 26.89
C SER A 24 -32.63 -20.28 26.67
N GLU A 25 -32.20 -21.10 25.71
CA GLU A 25 -30.81 -21.27 25.30
C GLU A 25 -30.13 -19.92 25.13
N ALA A 26 -28.94 -19.79 25.72
CA ALA A 26 -28.09 -18.63 25.50
C ALA A 26 -27.69 -18.60 24.02
N THR A 27 -28.39 -17.79 23.23
CA THR A 27 -27.81 -17.28 22.00
C THR A 27 -26.53 -16.56 22.39
N ALA A 28 -25.40 -17.13 21.97
CA ALA A 28 -24.11 -16.48 22.08
C ALA A 28 -24.26 -15.05 21.53
N PRO A 29 -23.65 -14.04 22.17
CA PRO A 29 -23.62 -12.72 21.58
C PRO A 29 -23.01 -12.87 20.19
N VAL A 30 -23.75 -12.44 19.17
CA VAL A 30 -23.19 -12.23 17.84
C VAL A 30 -22.06 -11.24 18.06
N VAL A 31 -20.82 -11.73 18.00
CA VAL A 31 -19.67 -10.87 17.81
C VAL A 31 -19.96 -10.18 16.50
N GLN A 32 -20.34 -8.90 16.56
CA GLN A 32 -20.31 -8.09 15.36
C GLN A 32 -18.86 -8.13 14.92
N ASP A 33 -18.63 -8.77 13.78
CA ASP A 33 -17.36 -8.78 13.07
C ASP A 33 -16.99 -7.30 12.92
N VAL A 34 -16.13 -6.82 13.80
CA VAL A 34 -15.60 -5.46 13.69
C VAL A 34 -14.73 -5.57 12.45
N ASP A 35 -15.10 -4.91 11.36
CA ASP A 35 -14.28 -4.91 10.15
C ASP A 35 -12.92 -4.30 10.51
N LEU A 36 -11.95 -5.16 10.81
CA LEU A 36 -10.63 -4.83 11.37
C LEU A 36 -9.73 -4.22 10.29
N GLY A 37 -10.21 -3.25 9.52
CA GLY A 37 -9.46 -2.69 8.40
C GLY A 37 -9.10 -3.75 7.36
N GLN A 38 -10.00 -4.70 7.07
CA GLN A 38 -9.83 -5.69 6.00
C GLN A 38 -10.59 -5.24 4.75
N PRO A 39 -10.19 -5.70 3.55
CA PRO A 39 -11.09 -5.62 2.41
C PRO A 39 -12.30 -6.55 2.61
N PRO A 40 -13.43 -6.30 1.92
CA PRO A 40 -14.60 -7.17 2.01
C PRO A 40 -14.24 -8.60 1.62
N ALA A 41 -14.83 -9.59 2.31
CA ALA A 41 -14.65 -11.00 1.98
C ALA A 41 -15.25 -11.35 0.60
N PRO A 42 -14.82 -12.46 -0.04
CA PRO A 42 -15.39 -12.89 -1.32
C PRO A 42 -16.90 -13.13 -1.23
N GLY A 43 -17.62 -12.70 -2.25
CA GLY A 43 -19.05 -12.98 -2.43
C GLY A 43 -19.33 -14.39 -2.97
N PRO A 44 -20.60 -14.72 -3.27
CA PRO A 44 -20.94 -16.00 -3.89
C PRO A 44 -20.28 -16.14 -5.27
N GLU A 45 -20.07 -17.39 -5.71
CA GLU A 45 -19.50 -17.69 -7.02
C GLU A 45 -20.34 -17.05 -8.14
N GLN A 46 -19.66 -16.28 -8.98
CA GLN A 46 -20.24 -15.58 -10.11
C GLN A 46 -19.14 -15.32 -11.14
N ALA A 47 -19.18 -16.07 -12.25
CA ALA A 47 -18.20 -15.92 -13.32
C ALA A 47 -18.28 -14.54 -13.98
N GLY A 48 -17.14 -14.08 -14.50
CA GLY A 48 -17.03 -12.88 -15.33
C GLY A 48 -17.84 -12.99 -16.63
N ASP A 49 -18.34 -11.85 -17.10
CA ASP A 49 -19.17 -11.74 -18.30
C ASP A 49 -18.74 -10.60 -19.26
N GLY A 50 -17.65 -9.91 -18.97
CA GLY A 50 -17.08 -8.87 -19.83
C GLY A 50 -15.76 -9.28 -20.49
N GLU A 51 -15.20 -8.38 -21.31
CA GLU A 51 -13.88 -8.57 -21.93
C GLU A 51 -12.73 -8.32 -20.94
N GLY A 52 -13.01 -7.67 -19.80
CA GLY A 52 -12.02 -7.20 -18.84
C GLY A 52 -11.58 -5.76 -19.07
N VAL A 53 -10.88 -5.20 -18.07
CA VAL A 53 -10.43 -3.80 -18.08
C VAL A 53 -9.02 -3.72 -17.53
N ALA A 54 -8.16 -2.93 -18.16
CA ALA A 54 -6.87 -2.53 -17.61
C ALA A 54 -6.98 -1.14 -16.98
N PHE A 55 -6.52 -0.98 -15.75
CA PHE A 55 -6.49 0.28 -15.00
C PHE A 55 -5.05 0.69 -14.76
N ALA A 56 -4.63 1.86 -15.24
CA ALA A 56 -3.37 2.48 -14.87
C ALA A 56 -3.59 3.43 -13.70
N ILE A 57 -2.72 3.35 -12.69
CA ILE A 57 -2.70 4.32 -11.59
C ILE A 57 -2.50 5.72 -12.19
N ASP A 58 -3.36 6.68 -11.81
CA ASP A 58 -3.22 8.09 -12.20
C ASP A 58 -2.70 8.96 -11.04
N ARG A 59 -2.89 8.54 -9.79
CA ARG A 59 -2.35 9.20 -8.60
C ARG A 59 -1.95 8.20 -7.53
N LEU A 60 -0.89 8.50 -6.79
CA LEU A 60 -0.37 7.66 -5.71
C LEU A 60 -0.20 8.49 -4.43
N PHE A 61 -0.68 7.94 -3.32
CA PHE A 61 -0.67 8.57 -1.99
C PHE A 61 0.16 7.72 -1.03
N LEU A 62 1.34 8.24 -0.65
CA LEU A 62 2.30 7.54 0.19
C LEU A 62 1.99 7.59 1.69
N GLY A 63 1.14 8.53 2.12
CA GLY A 63 0.75 8.72 3.52
C GLY A 63 0.87 10.16 4.04
N ASP A 64 1.52 11.06 3.30
CA ASP A 64 1.67 12.50 3.64
C ASP A 64 0.41 13.32 3.32
N THR A 65 -0.48 12.78 2.50
CA THR A 65 -1.74 13.40 2.11
C THR A 65 -2.89 12.43 2.27
N ASP A 66 -4.09 12.96 2.48
CA ASP A 66 -5.32 12.17 2.43
C ASP A 66 -5.69 11.77 1.01
N ARG A 67 -6.80 11.03 0.85
CA ARG A 67 -7.25 10.54 -0.47
C ARG A 67 -7.69 11.64 -1.43
N ASP A 68 -7.90 12.86 -0.94
CA ASP A 68 -8.14 14.04 -1.78
C ASP A 68 -6.82 14.74 -2.18
N GLY A 69 -5.68 14.28 -1.68
CA GLY A 69 -4.37 14.90 -1.85
C GLY A 69 -4.12 16.10 -0.92
N LYS A 70 -4.88 16.24 0.17
CA LYS A 70 -4.68 17.31 1.15
C LYS A 70 -3.75 16.85 2.27
N LYS A 71 -2.84 17.71 2.70
CA LYS A 71 -1.98 17.46 3.87
C LYS A 71 -2.81 17.51 5.14
N VAL A 72 -3.10 16.35 5.71
CA VAL A 72 -3.83 16.20 6.98
C VAL A 72 -2.98 15.35 7.92
N ALA A 73 -2.87 15.78 9.18
CA ALA A 73 -2.11 15.03 10.17
C ALA A 73 -2.75 13.65 10.38
N GLY A 74 -1.95 12.59 10.27
CA GLY A 74 -2.43 11.21 10.40
C GLY A 74 -3.09 10.64 9.13
N SER A 75 -2.94 11.27 7.96
CA SER A 75 -3.46 10.72 6.70
C SER A 75 -3.02 9.28 6.41
N TRP A 76 -1.83 8.88 6.87
CA TRP A 76 -1.33 7.51 6.71
C TRP A 76 -2.26 6.44 7.29
N LYS A 77 -3.06 6.79 8.31
CA LYS A 77 -3.93 5.85 9.05
C LYS A 77 -5.04 5.21 8.21
N GLN A 78 -5.31 5.74 7.01
CA GLN A 78 -6.37 5.26 6.11
C GLN A 78 -5.84 4.37 4.97
N TYR A 79 -4.53 4.15 4.91
CA TYR A 79 -3.85 3.35 3.89
C TYR A 79 -3.24 2.13 4.54
N GLY A 80 -3.49 0.96 3.94
CA GLY A 80 -3.08 -0.33 4.48
C GLY A 80 -4.28 -1.20 4.80
N PHE A 81 -3.99 -2.36 5.37
CA PHE A 81 -4.96 -3.26 5.98
C PHE A 81 -4.39 -3.74 7.30
N ASN A 82 -5.20 -4.43 8.08
CA ASN A 82 -4.68 -5.21 9.19
C ASN A 82 -4.01 -6.49 8.65
N LEU A 83 -2.69 -6.54 8.68
CA LEU A 83 -1.90 -7.61 8.10
C LEU A 83 -1.71 -8.77 9.07
N ASP A 84 -1.63 -8.49 10.37
CA ASP A 84 -1.34 -9.48 11.42
C ASP A 84 -2.58 -9.99 12.19
N GLY A 85 -3.75 -9.41 11.90
CA GLY A 85 -5.03 -9.73 12.53
C GLY A 85 -5.20 -9.12 13.93
N LYS A 86 -4.39 -8.14 14.32
CA LYS A 86 -4.39 -7.54 15.65
C LYS A 86 -4.75 -6.07 15.60
N VAL A 87 -5.19 -5.55 16.73
CA VAL A 87 -5.35 -4.10 16.92
C VAL A 87 -4.42 -3.72 18.06
N SER A 88 -3.34 -3.04 17.73
CA SER A 88 -2.27 -2.70 18.66
C SER A 88 -2.28 -1.25 19.14
N SER A 89 -1.71 -1.09 20.33
CA SER A 89 -1.58 0.18 21.03
C SER A 89 -0.23 0.25 21.72
N THR A 90 0.05 1.38 22.38
CA THR A 90 1.33 1.60 23.10
C THR A 90 1.60 0.59 24.23
N VAL A 91 0.60 -0.20 24.64
CA VAL A 91 0.69 -1.17 25.74
C VAL A 91 0.53 -2.62 25.30
N SER A 92 0.46 -2.88 23.98
CA SER A 92 0.41 -4.25 23.45
C SER A 92 1.64 -5.06 23.88
N GLN A 93 1.46 -6.36 24.12
CA GLN A 93 2.52 -7.24 24.65
C GLN A 93 2.76 -8.48 23.80
N ASP A 94 1.93 -8.70 22.78
CA ASP A 94 1.87 -9.88 21.94
C ASP A 94 2.37 -9.62 20.52
N LEU A 95 3.11 -8.53 20.32
CA LEU A 95 3.78 -8.15 19.07
C LEU A 95 5.28 -8.51 19.14
N CYS A 96 5.95 -8.60 17.98
CA CYS A 96 7.39 -8.71 17.91
C CYS A 96 8.09 -7.55 18.64
N LYS A 97 9.29 -7.83 19.15
CA LYS A 97 10.08 -6.85 19.89
C LYS A 97 10.55 -5.74 18.95
N PRO A 98 10.44 -4.47 19.34
CA PRO A 98 10.99 -3.37 18.57
C PRO A 98 12.51 -3.51 18.43
N VAL A 99 13.04 -3.07 17.29
CA VAL A 99 14.50 -3.06 17.02
C VAL A 99 15.21 -2.07 17.95
N ASP A 100 16.43 -2.39 18.39
CA ASP A 100 17.32 -1.53 19.18
C ASP A 100 16.68 -0.96 20.47
N ASP A 101 15.87 -1.76 21.15
CA ASP A 101 15.14 -1.35 22.37
C ASP A 101 14.22 -0.12 22.18
N THR A 102 13.79 0.14 20.94
CA THR A 102 12.84 1.22 20.62
C THR A 102 11.59 1.09 21.48
N ALA A 103 11.07 2.19 22.01
CA ALA A 103 9.92 2.15 22.89
C ALA A 103 8.69 1.59 22.13
N PRO A 104 7.94 0.63 22.69
CA PRO A 104 6.69 0.11 22.11
C PRO A 104 5.72 1.21 21.66
N SER A 105 5.64 2.32 22.41
CA SER A 105 4.78 3.46 22.08
C SER A 105 5.13 4.15 20.77
N GLU A 106 6.34 3.93 20.25
CA GLU A 106 6.77 4.48 18.98
C GLU A 106 6.35 3.59 17.81
N VAL A 107 6.37 2.26 17.93
CA VAL A 107 6.18 1.37 16.77
C VAL A 107 4.84 0.62 16.76
N TYR A 108 4.28 0.27 17.91
CA TYR A 108 3.09 -0.57 18.00
C TYR A 108 1.75 0.09 17.63
N PRO A 109 1.52 1.40 17.82
CA PRO A 109 0.18 1.94 17.57
C PRO A 109 -0.24 1.89 16.10
N ASP A 110 -1.34 1.19 15.83
CA ASP A 110 -1.89 1.06 14.48
C ASP A 110 -2.57 2.34 13.98
N GLY A 111 -2.94 2.29 12.70
CA GLY A 111 -3.91 3.17 12.07
C GLY A 111 -5.34 2.98 12.58
N ALA A 112 -6.31 3.48 11.82
CA ALA A 112 -7.71 3.23 12.13
C ALA A 112 -8.02 1.73 12.00
N ASP A 113 -8.85 1.20 12.88
CA ASP A 113 -9.37 -0.18 12.80
C ASP A 113 -8.30 -1.30 12.75
N GLY A 114 -7.08 -1.04 13.24
CA GLY A 114 -5.97 -2.00 13.20
C GLY A 114 -5.16 -1.98 11.90
N ILE A 115 -5.27 -0.92 11.09
CA ILE A 115 -4.48 -0.80 9.85
C ILE A 115 -2.99 -0.69 10.17
N ASP A 116 -2.20 -1.63 9.62
CA ASP A 116 -0.75 -1.62 9.69
C ASP A 116 -0.15 -0.72 8.60
N ASN A 117 0.55 0.34 9.00
CA ASN A 117 1.24 1.23 8.06
C ASN A 117 2.38 2.03 8.72
N ALA A 118 3.38 1.32 9.25
CA ALA A 118 4.59 1.93 9.78
C ALA A 118 5.38 2.70 8.72
N PHE A 119 5.33 2.30 7.44
CA PHE A 119 5.86 3.08 6.33
C PHE A 119 5.28 4.51 6.33
N GLY A 120 3.96 4.62 6.35
CA GLY A 120 3.26 5.90 6.37
C GLY A 120 3.48 6.70 7.66
N SER A 121 3.53 6.02 8.81
CA SER A 121 3.65 6.67 10.11
C SER A 121 5.08 7.11 10.46
N LYS A 122 6.10 6.43 9.94
CA LYS A 122 7.52 6.65 10.26
C LYS A 122 8.34 7.11 9.07
N LEU A 123 8.26 6.40 7.95
CA LEU A 123 9.18 6.62 6.83
C LEU A 123 8.76 7.79 5.95
N VAL A 124 7.46 8.04 5.78
CA VAL A 124 6.99 9.19 4.99
C VAL A 124 7.47 10.52 5.58
N GLY A 125 7.57 10.63 6.90
CA GLY A 125 8.16 11.81 7.56
C GLY A 125 9.63 12.01 7.19
N LEU A 126 10.41 10.92 7.14
CA LEU A 126 11.81 10.94 6.69
C LEU A 126 11.89 11.34 5.23
N ILE A 127 11.11 10.69 4.37
CA ILE A 127 11.03 10.98 2.93
C ILE A 127 10.66 12.45 2.71
N SER A 128 9.72 13.00 3.49
CA SER A 128 9.28 14.40 3.37
C SER A 128 10.37 15.42 3.71
N ASN A 129 11.36 15.04 4.53
CA ASN A 129 12.53 15.88 4.79
C ASN A 129 13.52 15.89 3.62
N LEU A 130 13.50 14.84 2.78
CA LEU A 130 14.37 14.72 1.60
C LEU A 130 13.71 15.29 0.35
N LEU A 131 12.42 15.02 0.24
CA LEU A 131 11.61 15.27 -0.92
C LEU A 131 10.34 15.99 -0.49
N THR A 132 10.27 17.28 -0.79
CA THR A 132 9.04 18.04 -0.54
C THR A 132 7.89 17.46 -1.34
N GLU A 133 6.80 17.13 -0.64
CA GLU A 133 5.53 16.64 -1.22
C GLU A 133 5.70 15.35 -2.04
N PRO A 134 6.09 14.25 -1.38
CA PRO A 134 6.43 13.02 -2.07
C PRO A 134 5.25 12.43 -2.86
N SER A 135 4.02 12.44 -2.32
CA SER A 135 2.82 12.00 -3.05
C SER A 135 2.51 12.87 -4.28
N THR A 136 2.70 14.18 -4.19
CA THR A 136 2.48 15.08 -5.32
C THR A 136 3.49 14.80 -6.43
N ARG A 137 4.78 14.69 -6.09
CA ARG A 137 5.82 14.46 -7.11
C ARG A 137 5.68 13.14 -7.85
N VAL A 138 5.37 12.06 -7.13
CA VAL A 138 5.14 10.76 -7.77
C VAL A 138 3.88 10.79 -8.65
N SER A 139 2.82 11.46 -8.21
CA SER A 139 1.59 11.63 -9.00
C SER A 139 1.82 12.52 -10.22
N ASP A 140 2.65 13.56 -10.13
CA ASP A 140 3.00 14.43 -11.26
C ASP A 140 3.80 13.67 -12.33
N ALA A 141 4.70 12.77 -11.92
CA ALA A 141 5.45 11.92 -12.85
C ALA A 141 4.49 10.96 -13.61
N ILE A 142 3.54 10.35 -12.89
CA ILE A 142 2.48 9.54 -13.50
C ILE A 142 1.64 10.38 -14.46
N GLY A 143 1.23 11.59 -14.05
CA GLY A 143 0.43 12.52 -14.86
C GLY A 143 1.15 13.05 -16.11
N LYS A 144 2.48 12.95 -16.18
CA LYS A 144 3.29 13.24 -17.37
C LYS A 144 3.50 12.02 -18.27
N GLY A 145 3.08 10.84 -17.82
CA GLY A 145 3.32 9.58 -18.51
C GLY A 145 4.73 9.02 -18.30
N ASP A 146 5.41 9.36 -17.21
CA ASP A 146 6.78 8.88 -16.97
C ASP A 146 6.80 7.38 -16.62
N PHE A 147 5.80 6.94 -15.85
CA PHE A 147 5.57 5.54 -15.50
C PHE A 147 4.15 5.36 -14.93
N THR A 148 3.69 4.12 -14.77
CA THR A 148 2.52 3.79 -13.94
C THR A 148 2.56 2.32 -13.48
N VAL A 149 1.61 1.91 -12.64
CA VAL A 149 1.30 0.50 -12.37
C VAL A 149 -0.05 0.20 -13.01
N ILE A 150 -0.15 -0.94 -13.70
CA ILE A 150 -1.37 -1.32 -14.43
C ILE A 150 -1.95 -2.61 -13.84
N PHE A 151 -3.23 -2.58 -13.49
CA PHE A 151 -4.01 -3.74 -13.07
C PHE A 151 -4.94 -4.14 -14.20
N LYS A 152 -4.78 -5.33 -14.77
CA LYS A 152 -5.73 -5.90 -15.74
C LYS A 152 -6.61 -6.91 -15.04
N VAL A 153 -7.92 -6.68 -15.03
CA VAL A 153 -8.92 -7.62 -14.48
C VAL A 153 -9.63 -8.27 -15.66
N ASP A 154 -9.34 -9.54 -15.91
CA ASP A 154 -9.93 -10.31 -16.99
C ASP A 154 -11.37 -10.69 -16.65
N GLY A 155 -12.29 -10.65 -17.61
CA GLY A 155 -13.68 -11.06 -17.41
C GLY A 155 -14.58 -10.03 -16.71
N LEU A 156 -14.04 -8.87 -16.29
CA LEU A 156 -14.81 -7.80 -15.66
C LEU A 156 -15.84 -7.22 -16.64
N GLY A 157 -17.13 -7.37 -16.32
CA GLY A 157 -18.27 -6.76 -17.02
C GLY A 157 -18.95 -5.67 -16.18
N GLU A 158 -20.27 -5.48 -16.34
CA GLU A 158 -21.01 -4.38 -15.70
C GLU A 158 -21.64 -4.71 -14.33
N ARG A 159 -21.66 -5.98 -13.91
CA ARG A 159 -22.22 -6.37 -12.59
C ARG A 159 -21.32 -5.92 -11.44
N SER A 160 -21.93 -5.63 -10.30
CA SER A 160 -21.20 -5.20 -9.11
C SER A 160 -20.48 -6.32 -8.36
N SER A 161 -20.58 -7.59 -8.77
CA SER A 161 -19.92 -8.71 -8.08
C SER A 161 -19.55 -9.86 -9.00
N TYR A 162 -18.35 -10.39 -8.77
CA TYR A 162 -17.76 -11.53 -9.46
C TYR A 162 -16.87 -12.33 -8.51
N ASN A 163 -16.89 -13.65 -8.59
CA ASN A 163 -15.97 -14.51 -7.86
C ASN A 163 -15.85 -15.89 -8.55
N PRO A 164 -14.64 -16.34 -8.95
CA PRO A 164 -13.40 -15.59 -9.04
C PRO A 164 -13.26 -14.83 -10.38
N LEU A 165 -12.38 -13.84 -10.41
CA LEU A 165 -11.77 -13.27 -11.61
C LEU A 165 -10.24 -13.45 -11.53
N THR A 166 -9.61 -13.54 -12.70
CA THR A 166 -8.15 -13.44 -12.80
C THR A 166 -7.78 -11.98 -12.97
N ALA A 167 -6.80 -11.52 -12.21
CA ALA A 167 -6.16 -10.23 -12.47
C ALA A 167 -4.65 -10.38 -12.62
N LYS A 168 -4.06 -9.43 -13.33
CA LYS A 168 -2.62 -9.35 -13.59
C LYS A 168 -2.11 -7.96 -13.26
N LEU A 169 -0.87 -7.88 -12.78
CA LEU A 169 -0.20 -6.61 -12.48
C LEU A 169 0.99 -6.43 -13.42
N TYR A 170 1.07 -5.23 -14.00
CA TYR A 170 2.14 -4.81 -14.89
C TYR A 170 2.78 -3.50 -14.41
N GLY A 171 4.02 -3.28 -14.81
CA GLY A 171 4.65 -1.96 -14.76
C GLY A 171 4.47 -1.27 -16.10
N GLY A 172 4.00 -0.04 -16.09
CA GLY A 172 3.96 0.81 -17.26
C GLY A 172 5.26 1.59 -17.41
N ALA A 173 5.89 1.50 -18.58
CA ALA A 173 7.08 2.28 -18.95
C ALA A 173 6.69 3.76 -19.21
N THR A 174 7.60 4.57 -19.74
CA THR A 174 7.21 5.91 -20.20
C THR A 174 6.23 5.81 -21.38
N LEU A 175 5.13 6.56 -21.30
CA LEU A 175 4.16 6.76 -22.38
C LEU A 175 4.71 7.73 -23.45
N GLY A 176 5.74 8.51 -23.12
CA GLY A 176 6.35 9.52 -24.00
C GLY A 176 5.53 10.81 -24.15
N ALA A 177 4.34 10.86 -23.54
CA ALA A 177 3.47 12.03 -23.48
C ALA A 177 2.54 11.93 -22.27
N ALA A 178 1.93 13.05 -21.87
CA ALA A 178 0.90 13.03 -20.85
C ALA A 178 -0.32 12.22 -21.34
N PRO A 179 -0.84 11.28 -20.52
CA PRO A 179 -2.03 10.49 -20.85
C PRO A 179 -3.29 11.36 -20.96
N THR A 180 -4.24 10.93 -21.80
CA THR A 180 -5.55 11.61 -21.95
C THR A 180 -6.56 11.16 -20.91
N TRP A 181 -6.38 9.96 -20.34
CA TRP A 181 -7.25 9.31 -19.36
C TRP A 181 -8.68 9.07 -19.84
N ASP A 182 -8.87 8.84 -21.14
CA ASP A 182 -10.17 8.53 -21.76
C ASP A 182 -10.38 7.02 -22.02
N GLY A 183 -9.41 6.19 -21.67
CA GLY A 183 -9.42 4.75 -21.91
C GLY A 183 -8.83 4.31 -23.25
N ALA A 184 -8.35 5.25 -24.07
CA ALA A 184 -7.65 4.96 -25.33
C ALA A 184 -6.13 4.95 -25.17
N ASP A 185 -5.58 5.44 -24.05
CA ASP A 185 -4.14 5.40 -23.77
C ASP A 185 -3.62 3.96 -23.85
N ARG A 186 -2.64 3.73 -24.73
CA ARG A 186 -1.97 2.43 -24.89
C ARG A 186 -0.64 2.49 -24.17
N TRP A 187 -0.60 1.98 -22.95
CA TRP A 187 0.55 2.14 -22.08
C TRP A 187 1.59 1.03 -22.31
N PRO A 188 2.84 1.35 -22.71
CA PRO A 188 3.86 0.33 -22.93
C PRO A 188 4.21 -0.42 -21.64
N VAL A 189 4.41 -1.73 -21.72
CA VAL A 189 4.65 -2.59 -20.56
C VAL A 189 6.14 -2.84 -20.37
N VAL A 190 6.64 -2.73 -19.15
CA VAL A 190 8.03 -3.05 -18.81
C VAL A 190 8.26 -4.57 -18.83
N PRO A 191 9.31 -5.08 -19.51
CA PRO A 191 9.54 -6.51 -19.64
C PRO A 191 9.95 -7.21 -18.33
N GLU A 192 10.42 -6.46 -17.32
CA GLU A 192 10.89 -7.00 -16.04
C GLU A 192 9.78 -7.69 -15.24
N LEU A 193 8.52 -7.32 -15.48
CA LEU A 193 7.34 -7.91 -14.85
C LEU A 193 6.63 -8.95 -15.73
N LEU A 194 7.29 -9.42 -16.80
CA LEU A 194 6.83 -10.50 -17.68
C LEU A 194 7.72 -11.74 -17.51
N ASP A 195 7.10 -12.93 -17.49
CA ASP A 195 7.80 -14.21 -17.51
C ASP A 195 8.46 -14.46 -18.87
N ASP A 196 7.80 -14.02 -19.94
CA ASP A 196 8.35 -13.94 -21.30
C ASP A 196 8.37 -12.47 -21.76
N ALA A 197 9.56 -11.92 -21.91
CA ALA A 197 9.77 -10.54 -22.34
C ALA A 197 9.30 -10.25 -23.79
N GLN A 198 8.73 -11.24 -24.49
CA GLN A 198 8.10 -11.09 -25.81
C GLN A 198 6.58 -11.33 -25.79
N ASP A 199 5.99 -11.67 -24.64
CA ASP A 199 4.56 -11.88 -24.48
C ASP A 199 3.96 -10.97 -23.39
N VAL A 200 3.17 -9.98 -23.80
CA VAL A 200 2.52 -9.02 -22.90
C VAL A 200 1.48 -9.69 -21.99
N GLU A 201 1.01 -10.89 -22.31
CA GLU A 201 0.07 -11.63 -21.47
C GLU A 201 0.75 -12.44 -20.37
N SER A 202 2.08 -12.55 -20.38
CA SER A 202 2.89 -13.38 -19.47
C SER A 202 3.24 -12.69 -18.14
N ALA A 203 2.33 -11.87 -17.58
CA ALA A 203 2.59 -11.16 -16.31
C ALA A 203 3.09 -12.12 -15.21
N LYS A 204 4.19 -11.75 -14.56
CA LYS A 204 4.75 -12.50 -13.40
C LYS A 204 3.82 -12.48 -12.20
N VAL A 205 3.10 -11.37 -12.04
CA VAL A 205 2.20 -11.15 -10.90
C VAL A 205 0.77 -11.40 -11.34
N VAL A 206 0.22 -12.53 -10.89
CA VAL A 206 -1.14 -12.97 -11.21
C VAL A 206 -1.90 -13.22 -9.91
N PHE A 207 -3.14 -12.75 -9.89
CA PHE A 207 -4.12 -12.96 -8.84
C PHE A 207 -5.24 -13.86 -9.39
N PRO A 208 -5.09 -15.19 -9.33
CA PRO A 208 -6.00 -16.13 -9.99
C PRO A 208 -7.36 -16.26 -9.29
N ALA A 209 -7.42 -15.87 -8.01
CA ALA A 209 -8.62 -15.93 -7.18
C ALA A 209 -9.02 -14.53 -6.66
N SER A 210 -8.80 -13.50 -7.48
CA SER A 210 -9.32 -12.17 -7.20
C SER A 210 -10.84 -12.15 -7.34
N TYR A 211 -11.51 -11.14 -6.81
CA TYR A 211 -12.96 -11.06 -6.84
C TYR A 211 -13.43 -9.60 -6.80
N VAL A 212 -14.70 -9.38 -7.11
CA VAL A 212 -15.40 -8.10 -6.93
C VAL A 212 -16.61 -8.36 -6.05
N VAL A 213 -16.83 -7.52 -5.04
CA VAL A 213 -18.04 -7.50 -4.23
C VAL A 213 -18.46 -6.05 -4.05
N ASP A 214 -19.72 -5.75 -4.38
CA ASP A 214 -20.29 -4.39 -4.32
C ASP A 214 -19.38 -3.30 -4.91
N ASP A 215 -18.89 -3.53 -6.14
CA ASP A 215 -17.96 -2.67 -6.88
C ASP A 215 -16.54 -2.53 -6.26
N THR A 216 -16.22 -3.26 -5.19
CA THR A 216 -14.85 -3.34 -4.66
C THR A 216 -14.16 -4.59 -5.19
N TRP A 217 -13.14 -4.41 -6.03
CA TRP A 217 -12.23 -5.49 -6.40
C TRP A 217 -11.19 -5.74 -5.31
N VAL A 218 -10.87 -7.01 -5.06
CA VAL A 218 -9.85 -7.45 -4.09
C VAL A 218 -8.96 -8.49 -4.74
N SER A 219 -7.65 -8.41 -4.48
CA SER A 219 -6.61 -9.29 -5.06
C SER A 219 -6.74 -10.78 -4.70
N GLY A 220 -7.63 -11.13 -3.79
CA GLY A 220 -7.85 -12.50 -3.33
C GLY A 220 -7.24 -12.77 -1.94
N PRO A 221 -7.49 -13.97 -1.38
CA PRO A 221 -7.14 -14.33 -0.01
C PRO A 221 -5.66 -14.67 0.20
N ASP A 222 -4.92 -15.00 -0.87
CA ASP A 222 -3.54 -15.50 -0.78
C ASP A 222 -2.50 -14.37 -0.82
N SER A 223 -2.06 -13.94 0.35
CA SER A 223 -1.04 -12.89 0.51
C SER A 223 0.38 -13.41 0.39
N GLN A 224 0.74 -14.11 -0.69
CA GLN A 224 2.14 -14.55 -0.93
C GLN A 224 2.81 -13.89 -2.15
N VAL A 225 2.08 -13.02 -2.85
CA VAL A 225 2.62 -12.28 -3.97
C VAL A 225 3.68 -11.29 -3.48
N THR A 226 4.84 -11.29 -4.14
CA THR A 226 5.88 -10.27 -3.98
C THR A 226 5.89 -9.37 -5.21
N PHE A 227 5.89 -8.07 -5.00
CA PHE A 227 5.89 -7.05 -6.05
C PHE A 227 6.94 -5.99 -5.75
N ARG A 228 7.78 -5.64 -6.73
CA ARG A 228 8.68 -4.49 -6.63
C ARG A 228 8.03 -3.28 -7.28
N LEU A 229 7.57 -2.35 -6.45
CA LEU A 229 7.08 -1.05 -6.88
C LEU A 229 8.27 -0.12 -7.11
N ASN A 230 8.52 0.24 -8.36
CA ASN A 230 9.53 1.22 -8.71
C ASN A 230 8.89 2.62 -8.70
N LEU A 231 9.35 3.48 -7.80
CA LEU A 231 8.93 4.87 -7.70
C LEU A 231 9.96 5.74 -8.40
N THR A 232 9.57 6.41 -9.49
CA THR A 232 10.42 7.39 -10.14
C THR A 232 10.22 8.76 -9.51
N VAL A 233 11.29 9.33 -8.96
CA VAL A 233 11.32 10.67 -8.37
C VAL A 233 12.54 11.40 -8.89
N SER A 234 12.34 12.50 -9.62
CA SER A 234 13.43 13.36 -10.11
C SER A 234 14.54 12.53 -10.81
N ASP A 235 14.13 11.67 -11.75
CA ASP A 235 14.99 10.76 -12.54
C ASP A 235 15.71 9.64 -11.76
N THR A 236 15.45 9.52 -10.45
CA THR A 236 15.93 8.41 -9.63
C THR A 236 14.81 7.40 -9.39
N ILE A 237 15.12 6.11 -9.50
CA ILE A 237 14.18 5.02 -9.21
C ILE A 237 14.44 4.48 -7.81
N ILE A 238 13.42 4.46 -6.96
CA ILE A 238 13.45 3.79 -5.66
C ILE A 238 12.58 2.54 -5.75
N GLY A 239 13.18 1.37 -5.52
CA GLY A 239 12.47 0.11 -5.50
C GLY A 239 11.90 -0.22 -4.11
N LEU A 240 10.60 -0.39 -4.00
CA LEU A 240 9.93 -0.94 -2.82
C LEU A 240 9.53 -2.38 -3.11
N THR A 241 10.30 -3.35 -2.59
CA THR A 241 9.94 -4.77 -2.67
C THR A 241 8.92 -5.10 -1.59
N ILE A 242 7.64 -5.11 -1.98
CA ILE A 242 6.49 -5.39 -1.12
C ILE A 242 6.21 -6.89 -1.17
N ARG A 243 6.32 -7.56 -0.03
CA ARG A 243 5.90 -8.96 0.15
C ARG A 243 4.47 -9.00 0.65
N ASN A 244 3.86 -10.17 0.49
CA ASN A 244 2.52 -10.46 0.97
C ASN A 244 1.48 -9.43 0.51
N VAL A 245 1.59 -9.04 -0.76
CA VAL A 245 0.80 -7.97 -1.34
C VAL A 245 -0.68 -8.27 -1.24
N ARG A 246 -1.44 -7.32 -0.68
CA ARG A 246 -2.90 -7.28 -0.70
C ARG A 246 -3.35 -5.98 -1.34
N ILE A 247 -4.30 -6.05 -2.26
CA ILE A 247 -4.81 -4.89 -2.98
C ILE A 247 -6.32 -4.91 -2.94
N ALA A 248 -6.92 -3.76 -2.68
CA ALA A 248 -8.33 -3.53 -2.92
C ALA A 248 -8.54 -2.22 -3.66
N MET A 249 -9.52 -2.19 -4.55
CA MET A 249 -9.89 -1.01 -5.31
C MET A 249 -11.40 -0.89 -5.46
N ASP A 250 -11.93 0.24 -5.01
CA ASP A 250 -13.32 0.62 -5.23
C ASP A 250 -13.43 1.14 -6.68
N LEU A 251 -14.24 0.47 -7.47
CA LEU A 251 -14.52 0.81 -8.85
C LEU A 251 -15.63 1.86 -8.91
N ALA A 252 -15.54 2.75 -9.89
CA ALA A 252 -16.69 3.56 -10.27
C ALA A 252 -17.78 2.66 -10.89
N PRO A 253 -19.08 3.02 -10.84
CA PRO A 253 -20.16 2.16 -11.32
C PRO A 253 -20.10 1.74 -12.80
N ASP A 254 -19.30 2.45 -13.62
CA ASP A 254 -19.06 2.10 -15.02
C ASP A 254 -17.86 1.15 -15.22
N HIS A 255 -17.16 0.81 -14.14
CA HIS A 255 -15.89 0.08 -14.11
C HIS A 255 -14.82 0.65 -15.04
N ARG A 256 -14.83 1.98 -15.25
CA ARG A 256 -13.83 2.70 -16.06
C ARG A 256 -12.80 3.45 -15.22
N SER A 257 -12.98 3.50 -13.90
CA SER A 257 -12.00 4.08 -13.00
C SER A 257 -12.03 3.46 -11.62
N VAL A 258 -10.92 3.59 -10.91
CA VAL A 258 -10.79 3.30 -9.48
C VAL A 258 -10.88 4.63 -8.74
N VAL A 259 -11.85 4.73 -7.83
CA VAL A 259 -12.05 5.93 -7.00
C VAL A 259 -11.24 5.87 -5.71
N LYS A 260 -10.97 4.66 -5.21
CA LYS A 260 -10.18 4.43 -3.99
C LYS A 260 -9.44 3.11 -4.09
N GLY A 261 -8.14 3.18 -4.29
CA GLY A 261 -7.24 2.03 -4.25
C GLY A 261 -6.40 2.00 -2.99
N THR A 262 -6.02 0.81 -2.55
CA THR A 262 -5.03 0.56 -1.49
C THR A 262 -4.14 -0.60 -1.91
N ILE A 263 -2.82 -0.43 -1.85
CA ILE A 263 -1.82 -1.50 -1.91
C ILE A 263 -1.23 -1.62 -0.51
N ALA A 264 -1.23 -2.82 0.05
CA ALA A 264 -0.64 -3.10 1.35
C ALA A 264 0.26 -4.34 1.31
N GLY A 265 1.15 -4.46 2.29
CA GLY A 265 2.03 -5.61 2.46
C GLY A 265 3.15 -5.30 3.44
N VAL A 266 4.26 -6.02 3.32
CA VAL A 266 5.42 -5.86 4.21
C VAL A 266 6.70 -5.61 3.42
N LEU A 267 7.51 -4.66 3.88
CA LEU A 267 8.86 -4.40 3.37
C LEU A 267 9.87 -5.08 4.29
N GLU A 268 10.63 -6.04 3.79
CA GLU A 268 11.72 -6.63 4.56
C GLU A 268 12.79 -5.58 4.85
N THR A 269 13.06 -5.32 6.13
CA THR A 269 13.85 -4.15 6.56
C THR A 269 15.27 -4.19 5.99
N ALA A 270 15.90 -5.37 5.97
CA ALA A 270 17.22 -5.54 5.39
C ALA A 270 17.25 -5.24 3.88
N VAL A 271 16.23 -5.65 3.14
CA VAL A 271 16.11 -5.39 1.69
C VAL A 271 15.93 -3.89 1.45
N LEU A 272 15.05 -3.24 2.21
CA LEU A 272 14.82 -1.80 2.07
C LEU A 272 16.08 -0.97 2.39
N VAL A 273 16.83 -1.35 3.42
CA VAL A 273 18.10 -0.69 3.77
C VAL A 273 19.11 -0.80 2.63
N GLU A 274 19.25 -1.96 2.01
CA GLU A 274 20.16 -2.15 0.86
C GLU A 274 19.70 -1.37 -0.38
N GLU A 275 18.40 -1.35 -0.67
CA GLU A 275 17.85 -0.53 -1.77
C GLU A 275 18.14 0.96 -1.55
N LEU A 276 17.93 1.47 -0.33
CA LEU A 276 18.23 2.85 0.02
C LEU A 276 19.73 3.15 -0.12
N ARG A 277 20.62 2.27 0.35
CA ARG A 277 22.08 2.44 0.15
C ARG A 277 22.46 2.57 -1.33
N GLY A 278 21.80 1.81 -2.20
CA GLY A 278 22.07 1.81 -3.64
C GLY A 278 21.67 3.10 -4.37
N VAL A 279 20.69 3.84 -3.84
CA VAL A 279 20.09 5.00 -4.53
C VAL A 279 20.31 6.33 -3.83
N ILE A 280 20.66 6.33 -2.53
CA ILE A 280 20.70 7.55 -1.72
C ILE A 280 21.69 8.60 -2.25
N GLY A 281 22.79 8.18 -2.90
CA GLY A 281 23.75 9.11 -3.51
C GLY A 281 23.19 9.89 -4.69
N ALA A 282 22.25 9.30 -5.44
CA ALA A 282 21.53 9.99 -6.50
C ALA A 282 20.46 10.94 -5.95
N VAL A 283 19.79 10.57 -4.86
CA VAL A 283 18.71 11.36 -4.24
C VAL A 283 19.26 12.55 -3.45
N GLN A 284 20.29 12.33 -2.64
CA GLN A 284 20.88 13.34 -1.76
C GLN A 284 22.39 13.09 -1.58
N PRO A 285 23.24 13.66 -2.46
CA PRO A 285 24.69 13.45 -2.41
C PRO A 285 25.32 13.76 -1.05
N ASN A 286 24.78 14.74 -0.32
CA ASN A 286 25.29 15.15 1.00
C ASN A 286 25.16 14.06 2.07
N PHE A 287 24.31 13.04 1.88
CA PHE A 287 24.24 11.91 2.80
C PHE A 287 25.37 10.91 2.64
N CYS A 288 26.09 10.95 1.53
CA CYS A 288 27.28 10.14 1.35
C CYS A 288 28.47 10.64 2.21
N GLU A 289 28.31 11.76 2.91
CA GLU A 289 29.32 12.34 3.79
C GLU A 289 28.99 12.10 5.28
N GLY A 290 29.92 11.50 6.03
CA GLY A 290 29.82 11.36 7.48
C GLY A 290 28.74 10.36 7.97
N PRO A 291 28.31 10.45 9.24
CA PRO A 291 27.42 9.46 9.87
C PRO A 291 25.92 9.64 9.52
N ALA A 292 25.58 10.60 8.65
CA ALA A 292 24.20 10.96 8.33
C ALA A 292 23.43 9.81 7.69
N LEU A 293 24.04 9.08 6.74
CA LEU A 293 23.43 7.92 6.10
C LEU A 293 23.07 6.83 7.13
N GLU A 294 24.02 6.44 7.98
CA GLU A 294 23.74 5.40 8.99
C GLU A 294 22.64 5.84 9.96
N THR A 295 22.58 7.12 10.33
CA THR A 295 21.49 7.64 11.16
C THR A 295 20.12 7.45 10.49
N ILE A 296 20.01 7.68 9.19
CA ILE A 296 18.77 7.48 8.42
C ILE A 296 18.45 5.98 8.31
N LEU A 297 19.44 5.15 8.00
CA LEU A 297 19.23 3.70 7.89
C LEU A 297 18.83 3.09 9.23
N ASP A 298 19.37 3.59 10.34
CA ASP A 298 18.96 3.19 11.68
C ASP A 298 17.51 3.62 11.99
N GLN A 299 17.07 4.79 11.52
CA GLN A 299 15.66 5.19 11.64
C GLN A 299 14.75 4.27 10.81
N VAL A 300 15.21 3.79 9.64
CA VAL A 300 14.49 2.80 8.86
C VAL A 300 14.42 1.46 9.60
N ARG A 301 15.52 1.00 10.19
CA ARG A 301 15.55 -0.23 11.00
C ARG A 301 14.56 -0.18 12.16
N ARG A 302 14.56 0.93 12.91
CA ARG A 302 13.65 1.18 14.04
C ARG A 302 12.18 1.37 13.65
N ALA A 303 11.87 1.49 12.36
CA ALA A 303 10.48 1.52 11.89
C ALA A 303 9.86 0.12 11.72
N SER A 304 10.63 -0.95 11.95
CA SER A 304 10.12 -2.33 11.86
C SER A 304 9.08 -2.59 12.95
N ASP A 305 7.90 -3.03 12.55
CA ASP A 305 6.72 -3.23 13.39
C ASP A 305 6.08 -4.62 13.22
N ILE A 306 6.53 -5.39 12.22
CA ILE A 306 5.96 -6.68 11.86
C ILE A 306 7.05 -7.67 11.43
N MET A 307 6.75 -8.96 11.44
CA MET A 307 7.62 -9.97 10.84
C MET A 307 7.46 -9.96 9.31
N LYS A 308 8.49 -10.34 8.55
CA LYS A 308 8.47 -10.36 7.08
C LYS A 308 7.47 -11.32 6.43
N ASP A 309 6.89 -12.24 7.21
CA ASP A 309 5.79 -13.10 6.80
C ASP A 309 4.41 -12.50 7.13
N GLY A 310 4.36 -11.28 7.70
CA GLY A 310 3.14 -10.60 8.13
C GLY A 310 2.62 -11.06 9.49
N SER A 311 3.36 -11.90 10.22
CA SER A 311 2.96 -12.37 11.55
C SER A 311 3.55 -11.52 12.68
N GLN A 312 3.19 -11.87 13.91
CA GLN A 312 3.72 -11.32 15.16
C GLN A 312 4.24 -12.43 16.07
N ASP A 313 5.44 -12.25 16.62
CA ASP A 313 6.06 -13.19 17.56
C ASP A 313 6.81 -12.43 18.67
N PRO A 314 6.27 -12.34 19.89
CA PRO A 314 6.87 -11.56 20.98
C PRO A 314 8.20 -12.12 21.49
N SER A 315 8.64 -13.29 21.02
CA SER A 315 9.97 -13.82 21.32
C SER A 315 11.06 -13.26 20.40
N LYS A 316 10.69 -12.77 19.21
CA LYS A 316 11.58 -12.31 18.14
C LYS A 316 11.55 -10.80 17.99
N GLU A 317 12.60 -10.26 17.38
CA GLU A 317 12.65 -8.87 16.93
C GLU A 317 11.92 -8.72 15.58
N CYS A 318 11.23 -7.59 15.37
CA CYS A 318 10.58 -7.28 14.10
C CYS A 318 11.61 -7.12 12.98
N ASP A 319 11.40 -7.78 11.84
CA ASP A 319 12.33 -7.77 10.70
C ASP A 319 11.73 -7.19 9.40
N ALA A 320 10.55 -6.59 9.50
CA ALA A 320 9.88 -5.92 8.40
C ALA A 320 9.05 -4.71 8.86
N ILE A 321 8.68 -3.89 7.87
CA ILE A 321 7.90 -2.67 8.02
C ILE A 321 6.58 -2.86 7.26
N SER A 322 5.45 -2.71 7.94
CA SER A 322 4.15 -2.68 7.28
C SER A 322 4.03 -1.46 6.36
N ILE A 323 3.49 -1.67 5.17
CA ILE A 323 3.27 -0.60 4.19
C ILE A 323 1.82 -0.60 3.74
N GLY A 324 1.24 0.60 3.69
CA GLY A 324 -0.02 0.90 3.04
C GLY A 324 0.08 2.18 2.22
N ILE A 325 -0.22 2.09 0.92
CA ILE A 325 -0.26 3.25 0.01
C ILE A 325 -1.61 3.32 -0.68
N GLY A 326 -2.13 4.53 -0.85
CA GLY A 326 -3.36 4.79 -1.57
C GLY A 326 -3.10 5.04 -3.05
N PHE A 327 -4.12 4.83 -3.89
CA PHE A 327 -4.08 5.26 -5.28
C PHE A 327 -5.47 5.56 -5.85
N THR A 328 -5.50 6.23 -7.00
CA THR A 328 -6.63 6.21 -7.95
C THR A 328 -6.13 5.64 -9.28
N ALA A 329 -7.03 5.18 -10.13
CA ALA A 329 -6.67 4.65 -11.44
C ALA A 329 -7.74 4.93 -12.51
N LYS A 330 -7.33 4.90 -13.77
CA LYS A 330 -8.19 5.11 -14.94
C LYS A 330 -8.02 3.96 -15.92
N ALA A 331 -9.10 3.63 -16.62
CA ALA A 331 -9.04 2.64 -17.69
C ALA A 331 -8.01 3.05 -18.75
N VAL A 332 -7.27 2.06 -19.26
CA VAL A 332 -6.27 2.17 -20.33
C VAL A 332 -6.28 0.88 -21.17
N GLN A 333 -5.43 0.81 -22.17
CA GLN A 333 -5.10 -0.39 -22.92
C GLN A 333 -3.64 -0.78 -22.66
N LEU A 334 -3.35 -2.07 -22.63
CA LEU A 334 -1.96 -2.53 -22.69
C LEU A 334 -1.38 -2.17 -24.07
N GLY A 335 -0.22 -1.52 -24.05
CA GLY A 335 0.55 -1.18 -25.24
C GLY A 335 1.56 -2.28 -25.61
N GLU A 336 2.54 -1.90 -26.41
CA GLU A 336 3.67 -2.77 -26.77
C GLU A 336 4.59 -3.00 -25.56
N ILE A 337 5.44 -4.03 -25.64
CA ILE A 337 6.49 -4.25 -24.64
C ILE A 337 7.59 -3.22 -24.88
N ALA A 338 7.90 -2.44 -23.86
CA ALA A 338 8.96 -1.44 -23.90
C ALA A 338 10.36 -2.10 -23.89
N PRO A 339 11.42 -1.36 -24.25
CA PRO A 339 12.77 -1.76 -23.92
C PRO A 339 12.94 -1.97 -22.40
N PRO A 340 13.87 -2.84 -21.96
CA PRO A 340 14.20 -2.98 -20.55
C PRO A 340 14.52 -1.64 -19.90
N ALA A 341 14.10 -1.46 -18.66
CA ALA A 341 14.33 -0.23 -17.92
C ALA A 341 15.84 -0.02 -17.68
N GLU A 342 16.32 1.19 -17.95
CA GLU A 342 17.69 1.56 -17.58
C GLU A 342 17.82 1.62 -16.06
N THR A 343 18.80 0.93 -15.49
CA THR A 343 19.06 0.97 -14.05
C THR A 343 19.76 2.29 -13.70
N THR A 344 19.02 3.26 -13.16
CA THR A 344 19.59 4.53 -12.67
C THR A 344 19.83 4.44 -11.16
N GLY A 345 21.05 4.03 -10.78
CA GLY A 345 21.51 4.04 -9.39
C GLY A 345 22.91 4.63 -9.29
N VAL A 346 23.10 5.61 -8.41
CA VAL A 346 24.43 6.10 -8.03
C VAL A 346 24.61 5.80 -6.54
N PRO A 347 25.28 4.69 -6.18
CA PRO A 347 25.58 4.42 -4.79
C PRO A 347 26.53 5.49 -4.26
N CYS A 348 26.51 5.73 -2.95
CA CYS A 348 27.57 6.49 -2.32
C CYS A 348 28.92 5.81 -2.62
N GLN A 349 29.87 6.56 -3.20
CA GLN A 349 31.22 6.04 -3.37
C GLN A 349 31.86 5.85 -2.00
N PRO A 350 32.67 4.79 -1.79
CA PRO A 350 33.47 4.68 -0.57
C PRO A 350 34.37 5.92 -0.47
N ALA A 351 34.54 6.44 0.75
CA ALA A 351 35.52 7.50 0.99
C ALA A 351 36.88 7.06 0.44
N PRO A 352 37.64 7.95 -0.22
CA PRO A 352 38.99 7.61 -0.67
C PRO A 352 39.77 7.09 0.53
N ALA A 353 40.44 5.94 0.36
CA ALA A 353 41.33 5.42 1.39
C ALA A 353 42.32 6.52 1.77
N ASP A 354 42.38 6.86 3.06
CA ASP A 354 43.40 7.75 3.60
C ASP A 354 44.78 7.21 3.19
N GLU A 355 45.40 7.84 2.19
CA GLU A 355 46.83 7.67 1.93
C GLU A 355 47.55 8.41 3.06
N GLY A 356 47.88 7.65 4.11
CA GLY A 356 48.56 8.13 5.32
C GLY A 356 49.99 8.62 5.13
#